data_AF-A0A842SLB4-F1
#
_entry.id   AF-A0A842SLB4-F1
#
_cell.length_a   1.000
_cell.length_b   1.000
_cell.length_c   1.000
_cell.angle_alpha   90.00
_cell.angle_beta   90.00
_cell.angle_gamma   90.00
#
_symmetry.space_group_name_H-M   'P 1'
#
loop_
_entity.id
_entity.type
_entity.pdbx_description
1 polymer ?
#
loop_
_entity_poly.entity_id
_entity_poly.type
_entity_poly.pdbx_seq_one_letter_code
_entity_poly.pdbx_strand_id
1 'polypeptide(L)'
;MQGYLSLLKIKRLPTTWCPGCGNGLVIKALIQVMESNNLNKKNTVIVSGIGCVGRTTGYLKLDSIHTLHGRAIPVAEGIKTANPKLNVFVVSGDGDLLAIGGNHLLHASRRKTNIKVICVNNRIYGMTGGQASPATPKKTVTTTTPKGNEFEEINTQAIVTSNKNFFARSTVFHLDHLKKMIKKSLENKDFSFIEVISNCYPGYGKKLGFTSNYEMLMDFKKKFENQKNKSILKKNELGFLK
;
A
#
# COMPACT_ATOMS: atom_id res chain seq x y z
N MET A 1 -19.80 -0.79 22.31
CA MET A 1 -19.38 -1.32 21.00
C MET A 1 -18.86 -0.15 20.16
N GLN A 2 -17.58 0.21 20.28
CA GLN A 2 -17.05 1.42 19.61
C GLN A 2 -16.48 1.13 18.21
N GLY A 3 -16.52 -0.14 17.77
CA GLY A 3 -16.22 -0.61 16.42
C GLY A 3 -14.90 -0.11 15.82
N TYR A 4 -14.77 -0.31 14.51
CA TYR A 4 -13.63 0.19 13.74
C TYR A 4 -13.49 1.74 13.80
N LEU A 5 -14.56 2.46 14.16
CA LEU A 5 -14.53 3.93 14.32
C LEU A 5 -13.62 4.39 15.47
N SER A 6 -13.33 3.52 16.45
CA SER A 6 -12.49 3.83 17.62
C SER A 6 -11.07 4.28 17.27
N LEU A 7 -10.53 3.82 16.13
CA LEU A 7 -9.20 4.19 15.63
C LEU A 7 -9.23 5.32 14.58
N LEU A 8 -10.40 5.92 14.30
CA LEU A 8 -10.53 7.06 13.39
C LEU A 8 -10.63 8.39 14.15
N LYS A 9 -9.97 9.42 13.61
CA LYS A 9 -10.16 10.82 14.00
C LYS A 9 -11.41 11.35 13.29
N ILE A 10 -12.59 11.04 13.82
CA ILE A 10 -13.90 11.40 13.22
C ILE A 10 -14.00 12.90 12.89
N LYS A 11 -13.45 13.77 13.74
CA LYS A 11 -13.42 15.24 13.51
C LYS A 11 -12.64 15.68 12.27
N ARG A 12 -11.87 14.80 11.63
CA ARG A 12 -11.12 15.09 10.39
C ARG A 12 -11.80 14.51 9.15
N LEU A 13 -13.01 13.97 9.27
CA LEU A 13 -13.82 13.55 8.14
C LEU A 13 -14.66 14.74 7.61
N PRO A 14 -14.97 14.78 6.29
CA PRO A 14 -14.60 13.81 5.26
C PRO A 14 -13.11 13.84 4.91
N THR A 15 -12.60 12.74 4.37
CA THR A 15 -11.21 12.69 3.90
C THR A 15 -11.02 13.59 2.69
N THR A 16 -9.81 14.14 2.50
CA THR A 16 -9.43 14.93 1.33
C THR A 16 -9.19 14.10 0.06
N TRP A 17 -9.46 12.79 0.06
CA TRP A 17 -9.31 11.97 -1.14
C TRP A 17 -10.51 12.12 -2.06
N CYS A 18 -10.29 11.89 -3.36
CA CYS A 18 -11.35 11.92 -4.35
C CYS A 18 -12.46 10.91 -3.99
N PRO A 19 -13.75 11.24 -4.23
CA PRO A 19 -14.85 10.30 -4.06
C PRO A 19 -14.58 8.99 -4.82
N GLY A 20 -14.77 7.85 -4.15
CA GLY A 20 -14.50 6.52 -4.70
C GLY A 20 -13.03 6.08 -4.72
N CYS A 21 -12.10 6.88 -4.18
CA CYS A 21 -10.69 6.50 -4.07
C CYS A 21 -10.48 5.28 -3.17
N GLY A 22 -9.67 4.31 -3.63
CA GLY A 22 -9.36 3.09 -2.89
C GLY A 22 -8.62 3.27 -1.55
N ASN A 23 -8.02 4.44 -1.28
CA ASN A 23 -7.32 4.72 -0.01
C ASN A 23 -8.22 4.50 1.22
N GLY A 24 -9.50 4.88 1.13
CA GLY A 24 -10.45 4.67 2.22
C GLY A 24 -10.69 3.19 2.52
N LEU A 25 -10.68 2.34 1.49
CA LEU A 25 -10.84 0.88 1.61
C LEU A 25 -9.61 0.23 2.27
N VAL A 26 -8.41 0.70 1.92
CA VAL A 26 -7.16 0.26 2.56
C VAL A 26 -7.17 0.57 4.06
N ILE A 27 -7.57 1.78 4.44
CA ILE A 27 -7.64 2.19 5.84
C ILE A 27 -8.71 1.40 6.58
N LYS A 28 -9.88 1.21 5.97
CA LYS A 28 -10.94 0.37 6.56
C LYS A 28 -10.42 -1.05 6.84
N ALA A 29 -9.74 -1.68 5.88
CA ALA A 29 -9.16 -3.01 6.09
C ALA A 29 -8.13 -3.02 7.22
N LEU A 30 -7.21 -2.06 7.22
CA LEU A 30 -6.16 -1.95 8.24
C LEU A 30 -6.75 -1.81 9.64
N ILE A 31 -7.72 -0.90 9.82
CA ILE A 31 -8.37 -0.67 11.11
C ILE A 31 -9.12 -1.92 11.60
N GLN A 32 -9.87 -2.59 10.73
CA GLN A 32 -10.60 -3.81 11.10
C GLN A 32 -9.64 -4.94 11.53
N VAL A 33 -8.49 -5.05 10.86
CA VAL A 33 -7.44 -5.99 11.29
C VAL A 33 -6.82 -5.56 12.62
N MET A 34 -6.58 -4.26 12.82
CA MET A 34 -6.05 -3.76 14.09
C MET A 34 -6.99 -4.05 15.28
N GLU A 35 -8.27 -3.76 15.13
CA GLU A 35 -9.29 -4.02 16.14
C GLU A 35 -9.36 -5.50 16.51
N SER A 36 -9.40 -6.40 15.52
CA SER A 36 -9.47 -7.85 15.75
C SER A 36 -8.19 -8.49 16.29
N ASN A 37 -7.06 -7.76 16.31
CA ASN A 37 -5.77 -8.26 16.80
C ASN A 37 -5.22 -7.41 17.97
N ASN A 38 -6.08 -6.65 18.66
CA ASN A 38 -5.72 -5.83 19.82
C ASN A 38 -4.57 -4.82 19.54
N LEU A 39 -4.47 -4.35 18.29
CA LEU A 39 -3.54 -3.31 17.89
C LEU A 39 -4.19 -1.95 18.16
N ASN A 40 -3.57 -1.15 19.01
CA ASN A 40 -4.13 0.10 19.52
C ASN A 40 -3.03 1.16 19.68
N LYS A 41 -3.42 2.36 20.11
CA LYS A 41 -2.51 3.51 20.27
C LYS A 41 -1.30 3.25 21.19
N LYS A 42 -1.36 2.29 22.11
CA LYS A 42 -0.26 2.00 23.05
C LYS A 42 0.82 1.10 22.47
N ASN A 43 0.52 0.34 21.41
CA ASN A 43 1.41 -0.70 20.90
C ASN A 43 1.61 -0.64 19.38
N THR A 44 1.09 0.38 18.69
CA THR A 44 1.09 0.46 17.23
C THR A 44 1.44 1.85 16.74
N VAL A 45 2.35 1.92 15.78
CA VAL A 45 2.78 3.16 15.12
C VAL A 45 2.56 3.05 13.62
N ILE A 46 2.01 4.12 13.03
CA ILE A 46 1.86 4.26 11.57
C ILE A 46 2.85 5.28 11.03
N VAL A 47 3.64 4.87 10.06
CA VAL A 47 4.54 5.75 9.32
C VAL A 47 4.03 5.88 7.89
N SER A 48 4.08 7.09 7.34
CA SER A 48 3.78 7.33 5.93
C SER A 48 4.83 8.23 5.29
N GLY A 49 4.99 8.08 3.98
CA GLY A 49 5.74 9.01 3.15
C GLY A 49 4.82 10.08 2.57
N ILE A 50 5.23 10.69 1.47
CA ILE A 50 4.47 11.76 0.80
C ILE A 50 3.67 11.19 -0.37
N GLY A 51 2.40 11.57 -0.46
CA GLY A 51 1.48 11.17 -1.52
C GLY A 51 0.04 11.16 -1.04
N CYS A 52 -0.92 10.84 -1.92
CA CYS A 52 -2.34 10.80 -1.54
C CYS A 52 -2.55 9.91 -0.31
N VAL A 53 -2.12 8.64 -0.39
CA VAL A 53 -2.22 7.69 0.72
C VAL A 53 -1.37 8.11 1.93
N GLY A 54 -0.33 8.92 1.74
CA GLY A 54 0.51 9.44 2.82
C GLY A 54 -0.27 10.17 3.91
N ARG A 55 -1.42 10.78 3.55
CA ARG A 55 -2.34 11.44 4.49
C ARG A 55 -3.03 10.50 5.49
N THR A 56 -2.88 9.18 5.36
CA THR A 56 -3.46 8.16 6.27
C THR A 56 -3.16 8.46 7.74
N THR A 57 -1.93 8.86 8.06
CA THR A 57 -1.47 9.24 9.41
C THR A 57 -2.30 10.38 10.01
N GLY A 58 -2.82 11.27 9.17
CA GLY A 58 -3.71 12.35 9.59
C GLY A 58 -5.05 11.88 10.13
N TYR A 59 -5.56 10.72 9.69
CA TYR A 59 -6.92 10.24 9.98
C TYR A 59 -7.00 9.16 11.07
N LEU A 60 -5.86 8.56 11.47
CA LEU A 60 -5.82 7.50 12.47
C LEU A 60 -5.57 8.06 13.87
N LYS A 61 -6.27 7.52 14.87
CA LYS A 61 -6.09 7.80 16.31
C LYS A 61 -5.00 6.89 16.91
N LEU A 62 -3.83 6.94 16.28
CA LEU A 62 -2.62 6.20 16.64
C LEU A 62 -1.43 7.17 16.67
N ASP A 63 -0.35 6.75 17.33
CA ASP A 63 0.94 7.41 17.14
C ASP A 63 1.34 7.27 15.68
N SER A 64 1.63 8.40 15.05
CA SER A 64 1.77 8.45 13.61
C SER A 64 2.77 9.51 13.15
N ILE A 65 3.56 9.16 12.14
CA ILE A 65 4.60 10.04 11.57
C ILE A 65 4.38 10.15 10.07
N HIS A 66 4.06 11.36 9.61
CA HIS A 66 4.07 11.72 8.19
C HIS A 66 5.45 12.28 7.86
N THR A 67 6.26 11.48 7.16
CA THR A 67 7.69 11.72 6.95
C THR A 67 7.95 12.43 5.62
N LEU A 68 9.22 12.50 5.22
CA LEU A 68 9.64 12.98 3.90
C LEU A 68 9.38 11.92 2.81
N HIS A 69 9.32 12.39 1.56
CA HIS A 69 9.07 11.52 0.41
C HIS A 69 10.15 10.43 0.29
N GLY A 70 9.71 9.17 0.24
CA GLY A 70 10.57 7.99 0.18
C GLY A 70 11.35 7.70 1.45
N ARG A 71 10.99 8.29 2.60
CA ARG A 71 11.68 8.09 3.88
C ARG A 71 10.85 7.34 4.92
N ALA A 72 9.68 6.83 4.54
CA ALA A 72 8.81 6.10 5.44
C ALA A 72 9.45 4.81 5.99
N ILE A 73 10.11 4.03 5.13
CA ILE A 73 10.81 2.78 5.53
C ILE A 73 11.93 3.04 6.54
N PRO A 74 12.93 3.91 6.28
CA PRO A 74 14.03 4.10 7.23
C PRO A 74 13.55 4.67 8.57
N VAL A 75 12.55 5.56 8.56
CA VAL A 75 11.92 6.04 9.81
C VAL A 75 11.25 4.89 10.56
N ALA A 76 10.50 4.03 9.87
CA ALA A 76 9.87 2.87 10.48
C ALA A 76 10.88 1.86 11.06
N GLU A 77 12.00 1.62 10.37
CA GLU A 77 13.08 0.79 10.89
C GLU A 77 13.70 1.41 12.15
N GLY A 78 13.95 2.72 12.16
CA GLY A 78 14.44 3.42 13.35
C GLY A 78 13.51 3.26 14.55
N ILE A 79 12.20 3.42 14.36
CA ILE A 79 11.20 3.21 15.42
C ILE A 79 11.22 1.76 15.92
N LYS A 80 11.28 0.80 14.99
CA LYS A 80 11.28 -0.62 15.35
C LYS A 80 12.55 -1.05 16.08
N THR A 81 13.70 -0.50 15.70
CA THR A 81 14.98 -0.72 16.38
C THR A 81 14.98 -0.09 17.78
N ALA A 82 14.47 1.15 17.90
CA ALA A 82 14.41 1.84 19.19
C ALA A 82 13.43 1.17 20.18
N ASN A 83 12.31 0.62 19.69
CA ASN A 83 11.37 -0.13 20.52
C ASN A 83 10.85 -1.39 19.79
N PRO A 84 11.52 -2.55 19.98
CA PRO A 84 11.14 -3.80 19.35
C PRO A 84 9.74 -4.32 19.71
N LYS A 85 9.12 -3.82 20.79
CA LYS A 85 7.78 -4.24 21.23
C LYS A 85 6.65 -3.61 20.39
N LEU A 86 6.92 -2.53 19.65
CA LEU A 86 5.90 -1.84 18.85
C LEU A 86 5.57 -2.59 17.56
N ASN A 87 4.30 -2.57 17.18
CA ASN A 87 3.85 -2.93 15.83
C ASN A 87 4.04 -1.71 14.94
N VAL A 88 4.89 -1.81 13.92
CA VAL A 88 5.19 -0.68 13.05
C VAL A 88 4.69 -0.97 11.64
N PHE A 89 3.79 -0.12 11.17
CA PHE A 89 3.26 -0.18 9.81
C PHE A 89 3.76 1.00 8.99
N VAL A 90 4.12 0.75 7.74
CA VAL A 90 4.30 1.77 6.72
C VAL A 90 3.09 1.73 5.80
N VAL A 91 2.41 2.85 5.60
CA VAL A 91 1.33 2.97 4.61
C VAL A 91 1.70 4.07 3.63
N SER A 92 2.11 3.70 2.42
CA SER A 92 2.61 4.66 1.44
C SER A 92 2.33 4.22 0.00
N GLY A 93 2.56 5.12 -0.95
CA GLY A 93 2.24 4.91 -2.38
C GLY A 93 3.37 4.21 -3.14
N ASP A 94 3.06 3.66 -4.31
CA ASP A 94 4.03 3.05 -5.22
C ASP A 94 5.17 4.01 -5.61
N GLY A 95 4.84 5.25 -5.95
CA GLY A 95 5.86 6.26 -6.26
C GLY A 95 6.77 6.64 -5.07
N ASP A 96 6.26 6.57 -3.84
CA ASP A 96 7.04 6.86 -2.63
C ASP A 96 7.97 5.70 -2.27
N LEU A 97 7.47 4.45 -2.36
CA LEU A 97 8.18 3.25 -1.93
C LEU A 97 9.10 2.66 -3.01
N LEU A 98 8.72 2.76 -4.28
CA LEU A 98 9.38 2.07 -5.38
C LEU A 98 10.28 2.98 -6.23
N ALA A 99 10.08 4.31 -6.17
CA ALA A 99 10.97 5.27 -6.84
C ALA A 99 12.02 5.82 -5.86
N ILE A 100 11.81 7.02 -5.32
CA ILE A 100 12.73 7.69 -4.40
C ILE A 100 12.98 6.90 -3.09
N GLY A 101 12.05 6.03 -2.69
CA GLY A 101 12.19 5.10 -1.58
C GLY A 101 12.77 3.73 -1.94
N GLY A 102 12.99 3.43 -3.22
CA GLY A 102 13.32 2.08 -3.70
C GLY A 102 14.61 1.51 -3.09
N ASN A 103 15.64 2.33 -2.91
CA ASN A 103 16.88 1.87 -2.27
C ASN A 103 16.67 1.46 -0.80
N HIS A 104 15.78 2.16 -0.09
CA HIS A 104 15.44 1.80 1.29
C HIS A 104 14.63 0.51 1.36
N LEU A 105 13.74 0.26 0.40
CA LEU A 105 13.04 -1.02 0.27
C LEU A 105 14.03 -2.18 0.08
N LEU A 106 15.01 -2.02 -0.81
CA LEU A 106 16.04 -3.03 -1.05
C LEU A 106 16.81 -3.35 0.23
N HIS A 107 17.25 -2.33 0.97
CA HIS A 107 18.01 -2.54 2.20
C HIS A 107 17.17 -3.03 3.38
N ALA A 108 15.90 -2.62 3.50
CA ALA A 108 15.00 -3.15 4.51
C ALA A 108 14.67 -4.62 4.24
N SER A 109 14.51 -5.00 2.96
CA SER A 109 14.38 -6.40 2.54
C SER A 109 15.61 -7.22 2.96
N ARG A 110 16.83 -6.68 2.78
CA ARG A 110 18.07 -7.33 3.23
C ARG A 110 18.19 -7.42 4.76
N ARG A 111 17.84 -6.36 5.49
CA ARG A 111 17.91 -6.31 6.96
C ARG A 111 16.85 -7.14 7.66
N LYS A 112 15.74 -7.45 6.97
CA LYS A 112 14.58 -8.18 7.51
C LYS A 112 13.95 -7.52 8.73
N THR A 113 14.13 -6.22 8.93
CA THR A 113 13.55 -5.49 10.07
C THR A 113 12.04 -5.74 10.13
N ASN A 114 11.54 -6.10 11.31
CA ASN A 114 10.14 -6.49 11.52
C ASN A 114 9.16 -5.30 11.42
N ILE A 115 8.95 -4.82 10.21
CA ILE A 115 7.99 -3.78 9.86
C ILE A 115 7.04 -4.29 8.77
N LYS A 116 5.82 -3.75 8.74
CA LYS A 116 4.77 -4.16 7.80
C LYS A 116 4.51 -3.04 6.82
N VAL A 117 4.97 -3.20 5.58
CA VAL A 117 4.81 -2.20 4.52
C VAL A 117 3.54 -2.53 3.72
N ILE A 118 2.61 -1.59 3.68
CA ILE A 118 1.42 -1.59 2.84
C ILE A 118 1.66 -0.57 1.73
N CYS A 119 1.96 -1.06 0.54
CA CYS A 119 2.14 -0.25 -0.65
C CYS A 119 0.79 -0.14 -1.38
N VAL A 120 0.21 1.06 -1.37
CA VAL A 120 -1.00 1.34 -2.14
C VAL A 120 -0.57 1.70 -3.55
N ASN A 121 -0.56 0.69 -4.41
CA ASN A 121 -0.12 0.78 -5.79
C ASN A 121 -1.29 1.21 -6.68
N ASN A 122 -1.35 2.50 -6.99
CA ASN A 122 -2.35 3.06 -7.92
C ASN A 122 -1.76 3.37 -9.31
N ARG A 123 -0.50 2.97 -9.53
CA ARG A 123 0.23 3.05 -10.80
C ARG A 123 0.42 4.48 -11.33
N ILE A 124 0.36 5.49 -10.45
CA ILE A 124 0.43 6.90 -10.85
C ILE A 124 0.85 7.79 -9.68
N TYR A 125 1.60 8.86 -9.94
CA TYR A 125 1.74 9.94 -8.96
C TYR A 125 0.47 10.80 -8.90
N GLY A 126 -0.53 10.33 -8.17
CA GLY A 126 -1.85 10.97 -8.12
C GLY A 126 -1.84 12.39 -7.51
N MET A 127 -1.06 12.61 -6.45
CA MET A 127 -1.04 13.89 -5.72
C MET A 127 -0.44 15.03 -6.54
N THR A 128 0.52 14.72 -7.41
CA THR A 128 1.30 15.71 -8.15
C THR A 128 0.77 15.95 -9.57
N GLY A 129 -0.41 15.40 -9.91
CA GLY A 129 -1.07 15.66 -11.19
C GLY A 129 -1.02 14.51 -12.20
N GLY A 130 -0.59 13.31 -11.81
CA GLY A 130 -0.76 12.10 -12.63
C GLY A 130 0.40 11.81 -13.57
N GLN A 131 1.63 11.87 -13.06
CA GLN A 131 2.87 11.42 -13.70
C GLN A 131 3.03 9.90 -13.59
N ALA A 132 3.81 9.32 -14.50
CA ALA A 132 4.19 7.91 -14.43
C ALA A 132 5.01 7.59 -13.16
N SER A 133 4.67 6.50 -12.48
CA SER A 133 5.42 5.89 -11.39
C SER A 133 6.16 4.63 -11.88
N PRO A 134 7.04 4.03 -11.06
CA PRO A 134 7.67 2.75 -11.39
C PRO A 134 6.69 1.58 -11.55
N ALA A 135 5.44 1.73 -11.13
CA ALA A 135 4.37 0.75 -11.30
C ALA A 135 3.42 1.09 -12.46
N THR A 136 3.67 2.18 -13.19
CA THR A 136 2.89 2.52 -14.39
C THR A 136 3.22 1.53 -15.52
N PRO A 137 2.22 0.84 -16.10
CA PRO A 137 2.46 -0.10 -17.20
C PRO A 137 3.06 0.59 -18.42
N LYS A 138 3.93 -0.13 -19.14
CA LYS A 138 4.50 0.35 -20.40
C LYS A 138 3.40 0.76 -21.38
N LYS A 139 3.71 1.74 -22.21
CA LYS A 139 2.80 2.41 -23.16
C LYS A 139 1.66 3.21 -22.52
N THR A 140 1.53 3.26 -21.20
CA THR A 140 0.50 4.09 -20.55
C THR A 140 0.81 5.57 -20.70
N VAL A 141 -0.14 6.33 -21.25
CA VAL A 141 -0.05 7.79 -21.37
C VAL A 141 -0.28 8.44 -20.01
N THR A 142 0.67 9.28 -19.57
CA THR A 142 0.58 10.08 -18.34
C THR A 142 0.90 11.54 -18.62
N THR A 143 0.88 12.43 -17.62
CA THR A 143 1.20 13.86 -17.86
C THR A 143 2.64 14.07 -18.33
N THR A 144 3.58 13.25 -17.87
CA THR A 144 5.01 13.33 -18.23
C THR A 144 5.42 12.28 -19.27
N THR A 145 4.54 11.34 -19.61
CA THR A 145 4.75 10.35 -20.67
C THR A 145 3.64 10.47 -21.73
N PRO A 146 3.57 11.59 -22.48
CA PRO A 146 2.48 11.84 -23.43
C PRO A 146 2.47 10.85 -24.60
N LYS A 147 3.63 10.27 -24.94
CA LYS A 147 3.77 9.21 -25.95
C LYS A 147 3.64 7.78 -25.38
N GLY A 148 3.31 7.66 -24.09
CA GLY A 148 3.29 6.40 -23.35
C GLY A 148 4.57 6.18 -22.54
N ASN A 149 4.45 5.47 -21.42
CA ASN A 149 5.60 5.08 -20.59
C ASN A 149 6.52 4.12 -21.36
N GLU A 150 7.82 4.39 -21.39
CA GLU A 150 8.80 3.57 -22.13
C GLU A 150 9.30 2.37 -21.32
N PHE A 151 9.19 2.44 -20.00
CA PHE A 151 9.77 1.45 -19.08
C PHE A 151 8.75 0.37 -18.69
N GLU A 152 9.28 -0.82 -18.39
CA GLU A 152 8.49 -1.89 -17.77
C GLU A 152 8.19 -1.58 -16.29
N GLU A 153 7.14 -2.19 -15.76
CA GLU A 153 6.81 -2.12 -14.33
C GLU A 153 7.93 -2.76 -13.49
N ILE A 154 8.28 -2.12 -12.38
CA ILE A 154 9.22 -2.72 -11.42
C ILE A 154 8.63 -4.02 -10.84
N ASN A 155 9.43 -5.08 -10.81
CA ASN A 155 9.02 -6.34 -10.20
C ASN A 155 9.20 -6.31 -8.68
N THR A 156 8.26 -5.63 -8.00
CA THR A 156 8.27 -5.49 -6.53
C THR A 156 8.33 -6.84 -5.81
N GLN A 157 7.63 -7.86 -6.34
CA GLN A 157 7.67 -9.20 -5.78
C GLN A 157 9.09 -9.74 -5.75
N ALA A 158 9.81 -9.70 -6.88
CA ALA A 158 11.18 -10.21 -6.94
C ALA A 158 12.13 -9.48 -5.97
N ILE A 159 11.98 -8.15 -5.82
CA ILE A 159 12.78 -7.36 -4.87
C ILE A 159 12.54 -7.83 -3.43
N VAL A 160 11.30 -8.13 -3.06
CA VAL A 160 10.95 -8.56 -1.70
C VAL A 160 11.33 -10.03 -1.47
N THR A 161 10.96 -10.92 -2.40
CA THR A 161 11.13 -12.38 -2.22
C THR A 161 12.56 -12.86 -2.43
N SER A 162 13.44 -12.09 -3.10
CA SER A 162 14.87 -12.41 -3.23
C SER A 162 15.57 -12.60 -1.88
N ASN A 163 15.14 -11.89 -0.84
CA ASN A 163 15.62 -12.06 0.53
C ASN A 163 14.73 -12.98 1.39
N LYS A 164 13.85 -13.78 0.79
CA LYS A 164 12.90 -14.67 1.49
C LYS A 164 12.03 -13.91 2.51
N ASN A 165 11.53 -12.74 2.11
CA ASN A 165 10.58 -11.97 2.92
C ASN A 165 9.14 -12.26 2.51
N PHE A 166 8.22 -12.01 3.44
CA PHE A 166 6.80 -12.12 3.17
C PHE A 166 6.38 -11.07 2.13
N PHE A 167 5.81 -11.53 1.02
CA PHE A 167 5.19 -10.69 0.00
C PHE A 167 3.74 -11.10 -0.17
N ALA A 168 2.81 -10.13 -0.23
CA ALA A 168 1.42 -10.40 -0.57
C ALA A 168 0.92 -9.41 -1.61
N ARG A 169 -0.02 -9.86 -2.46
CA ARG A 169 -0.76 -9.00 -3.39
C ARG A 169 -2.25 -9.10 -3.12
N SER A 170 -2.92 -7.95 -3.07
CA SER A 170 -4.38 -7.86 -3.04
C SER A 170 -4.88 -6.66 -3.82
N THR A 171 -6.20 -6.43 -3.87
CA THR A 171 -6.79 -5.23 -4.47
C THR A 171 -7.79 -4.59 -3.51
N VAL A 172 -8.07 -3.31 -3.73
CA VAL A 172 -9.11 -2.59 -2.96
C VAL A 172 -10.52 -3.13 -3.19
N PHE A 173 -10.77 -3.86 -4.30
CA PHE A 173 -12.04 -4.56 -4.52
C PHE A 173 -12.18 -5.79 -3.59
N HIS A 174 -11.11 -6.58 -3.43
CA HIS A 174 -11.11 -7.82 -2.66
C HIS A 174 -10.83 -7.57 -1.16
N LEU A 175 -11.67 -6.78 -0.49
CA LEU A 175 -11.42 -6.28 0.86
C LEU A 175 -11.18 -7.39 1.91
N ASP A 176 -11.94 -8.50 1.84
CA ASP A 176 -11.76 -9.62 2.77
C ASP A 176 -10.43 -10.34 2.54
N HIS A 177 -10.00 -10.47 1.28
CA HIS A 177 -8.68 -10.98 0.96
C HIS A 177 -7.59 -10.04 1.50
N LEU A 178 -7.73 -8.72 1.30
CA LEU A 178 -6.78 -7.73 1.83
C LEU A 178 -6.64 -7.84 3.35
N LYS A 179 -7.75 -7.92 4.10
CA LYS A 179 -7.71 -8.14 5.56
C LYS A 179 -6.97 -9.41 5.94
N LYS A 180 -7.20 -10.51 5.21
CA LYS A 180 -6.47 -11.78 5.43
C LYS A 180 -4.97 -11.60 5.21
N MET A 181 -4.53 -10.86 4.18
CA MET A 181 -3.11 -10.61 3.91
C MET A 181 -2.46 -9.73 4.97
N ILE A 182 -3.13 -8.67 5.41
CA ILE A 182 -2.64 -7.81 6.49
C ILE A 182 -2.52 -8.64 7.78
N LYS A 183 -3.53 -9.44 8.13
CA LYS A 183 -3.48 -10.34 9.30
C LYS A 183 -2.33 -11.34 9.19
N LYS A 184 -2.14 -11.98 8.03
CA LYS A 184 -1.05 -12.93 7.80
C LYS A 184 0.33 -12.30 8.00
N SER A 185 0.48 -11.02 7.63
CA SER A 185 1.74 -10.29 7.83
C SER A 185 2.11 -10.11 9.31
N LEU A 186 1.13 -10.11 10.23
CA LEU A 186 1.37 -10.03 11.68
C LEU A 186 2.02 -11.30 12.25
N GLU A 187 1.77 -12.45 11.61
CA GLU A 187 2.39 -13.73 11.98
C GLU A 187 3.87 -13.77 11.59
N ASN A 188 4.27 -12.96 10.60
CA ASN A 188 5.65 -12.87 10.16
C ASN A 188 6.47 -12.04 11.15
N LYS A 189 7.62 -12.55 11.61
CA LYS A 189 8.52 -11.84 12.53
C LYS A 189 9.61 -11.03 11.82
N ASP A 190 9.66 -11.09 10.50
CA ASP A 190 10.59 -10.34 9.64
C ASP A 190 9.84 -9.25 8.84
N PHE A 191 10.57 -8.60 7.93
CA PHE A 191 10.03 -7.66 6.96
C PHE A 191 8.85 -8.27 6.16
N SER A 192 7.79 -7.49 6.00
CA SER A 192 6.60 -7.89 5.23
C SER A 192 6.17 -6.78 4.29
N PHE A 193 5.87 -7.13 3.05
CA PHE A 193 5.40 -6.21 2.04
C PHE A 193 4.06 -6.68 1.48
N ILE A 194 3.06 -5.80 1.51
CA ILE A 194 1.72 -6.04 0.99
C ILE A 194 1.47 -5.01 -0.12
N GLU A 195 1.48 -5.47 -1.36
CA GLU A 195 1.08 -4.71 -2.52
C GLU A 195 -0.45 -4.69 -2.65
N VAL A 196 -1.04 -3.50 -2.55
CA VAL A 196 -2.48 -3.31 -2.68
C VAL A 196 -2.75 -2.54 -3.96
N ILE A 197 -3.25 -3.24 -4.98
CA ILE A 197 -3.64 -2.62 -6.25
C ILE A 197 -4.90 -1.76 -6.00
N SER A 198 -4.81 -0.48 -6.33
CA SER A 198 -5.80 0.54 -6.00
C SER A 198 -6.18 1.35 -7.24
N ASN A 199 -7.40 1.90 -7.22
CA ASN A 199 -7.90 2.77 -8.27
C ASN A 199 -7.50 4.25 -8.03
N CYS A 200 -7.15 4.95 -9.10
CA CYS A 200 -7.03 6.40 -9.14
C CYS A 200 -7.75 6.92 -10.39
N TYR A 201 -9.05 7.21 -10.28
CA TYR A 201 -9.83 7.65 -11.44
C TYR A 201 -9.31 8.94 -12.10
N PRO A 202 -9.10 10.07 -11.39
CA PRO A 202 -8.71 11.32 -12.04
C PRO A 202 -7.29 11.27 -12.64
N GLY A 203 -6.35 10.56 -11.99
CA GLY A 203 -4.95 10.52 -12.42
C GLY A 203 -4.63 9.43 -13.45
N TYR A 204 -5.34 8.29 -13.39
CA TYR A 204 -5.01 7.08 -14.16
C TYR A 204 -6.23 6.57 -14.95
N GLY A 205 -7.35 6.31 -14.26
CA GLY A 205 -8.54 5.71 -14.85
C GLY A 205 -9.09 6.46 -16.07
N LYS A 206 -9.26 7.77 -15.95
CA LYS A 206 -9.78 8.62 -17.03
C LYS A 206 -8.92 8.55 -18.31
N LYS A 207 -7.60 8.45 -18.16
CA LYS A 207 -6.66 8.35 -19.30
C LYS A 207 -6.69 6.98 -19.98
N LEU A 208 -7.16 5.95 -19.27
CA LEU A 208 -7.35 4.60 -19.80
C LEU A 208 -8.75 4.36 -20.37
N GLY A 209 -9.59 5.40 -20.45
CA GLY A 209 -10.95 5.29 -21.00
C GLY A 209 -12.00 4.80 -20.02
N PHE A 210 -11.67 4.59 -18.74
CA PHE A 210 -12.68 4.32 -17.72
C PHE A 210 -13.56 5.56 -17.53
N THR A 211 -14.85 5.33 -17.28
CA THR A 211 -15.87 6.37 -17.06
C THR A 211 -16.12 6.67 -15.58
N SER A 212 -15.70 5.77 -14.68
CA SER A 212 -15.94 5.91 -13.24
C SER A 212 -14.99 5.08 -12.38
N ASN A 213 -14.95 5.38 -11.07
CA ASN A 213 -14.30 4.50 -10.09
C ASN A 213 -14.97 3.12 -10.02
N TYR A 214 -16.28 3.05 -10.22
CA TYR A 214 -17.03 1.77 -10.21
C TYR A 214 -16.52 0.83 -11.30
N GLU A 215 -16.33 1.35 -12.52
CA GLU A 215 -15.84 0.56 -13.64
C GLU A 215 -14.42 0.01 -13.37
N MET A 216 -13.54 0.82 -12.78
CA MET A 216 -12.21 0.36 -12.37
C MET A 216 -12.27 -0.75 -11.30
N LEU A 217 -13.22 -0.67 -10.37
CA LEU A 217 -13.41 -1.71 -9.36
C LEU A 217 -13.95 -3.02 -9.98
N MET A 218 -14.87 -2.92 -10.94
CA MET A 218 -15.36 -4.09 -11.68
C MET A 218 -14.27 -4.71 -12.56
N ASP A 219 -13.36 -3.90 -13.10
CA ASP A 219 -12.17 -4.39 -13.80
C ASP A 219 -11.27 -5.22 -12.88
N PHE A 220 -11.07 -4.80 -11.63
CA PHE A 220 -10.35 -5.61 -10.64
C PHE A 220 -11.05 -6.94 -10.35
N LYS A 221 -12.38 -6.93 -10.20
CA LYS A 221 -13.19 -8.15 -10.03
C LYS A 221 -12.99 -9.13 -11.19
N LYS A 222 -12.98 -8.61 -12.42
CA LYS A 222 -12.87 -9.43 -13.63
C LYS A 222 -11.47 -10.00 -13.84
N LYS A 223 -10.44 -9.21 -13.55
CA LYS A 223 -9.05 -9.55 -13.90
C LYS A 223 -8.32 -10.37 -12.83
N PHE A 224 -8.58 -10.12 -11.55
CA PHE A 224 -7.81 -10.71 -10.47
C PHE A 224 -8.44 -12.01 -9.97
N GLU A 225 -7.62 -13.04 -9.83
CA GLU A 225 -8.00 -14.35 -9.31
C GLU A 225 -7.09 -14.77 -8.14
N ASN A 226 -7.52 -15.75 -7.35
CA ASN A 226 -6.65 -16.30 -6.30
C ASN A 226 -5.46 -17.04 -6.93
N GLN A 227 -4.32 -17.01 -6.24
CA GLN A 227 -3.10 -17.70 -6.66
C GLN A 227 -3.36 -19.18 -6.95
N LYS A 228 -2.81 -19.67 -8.07
CA LYS A 228 -2.80 -21.11 -8.38
C LYS A 228 -1.47 -21.77 -8.01
N ASN A 229 -0.38 -21.02 -8.09
CA ASN A 229 0.97 -21.46 -7.72
C ASN A 229 1.40 -20.83 -6.39
N LYS A 230 2.12 -21.58 -5.56
CA LYS A 230 2.67 -21.11 -4.28
C LYS A 230 4.07 -20.48 -4.39
N SER A 231 4.78 -20.62 -5.51
CA SER A 231 6.15 -20.11 -5.67
C SER A 231 6.24 -18.71 -6.27
N ILE A 232 5.24 -18.28 -7.03
CA ILE A 232 5.20 -16.99 -7.73
C ILE A 232 3.75 -16.53 -7.92
N LEU A 233 3.49 -15.23 -7.75
CA LEU A 233 2.21 -14.62 -8.14
C LEU A 233 2.34 -14.03 -9.54
N LYS A 234 1.54 -14.53 -10.48
CA LYS A 234 1.36 -13.90 -11.80
C LYS A 234 0.76 -12.50 -11.64
N LYS A 235 0.83 -11.70 -12.71
CA LYS A 235 0.44 -10.28 -12.72
C LYS A 235 -0.91 -9.99 -12.06
N ASN A 236 -1.92 -10.83 -12.31
CA ASN A 236 -3.28 -10.67 -11.78
C ASN A 236 -3.66 -11.73 -10.73
N GLU A 237 -2.69 -12.35 -10.06
CA GLU A 237 -2.97 -13.27 -8.96
C GLU A 237 -2.92 -12.57 -7.60
N LEU A 238 -3.88 -12.91 -6.75
CA LEU A 238 -3.98 -12.50 -5.35
C LEU A 238 -3.45 -13.62 -4.45
N GLY A 239 -2.69 -13.25 -3.43
CA GLY A 239 -2.17 -14.22 -2.48
C GLY A 239 -0.91 -13.74 -1.78
N PHE A 240 -0.10 -14.70 -1.31
CA PHE A 240 1.14 -14.40 -0.61
C PHE A 240 2.23 -15.45 -0.88
N LEU A 241 3.47 -15.00 -0.73
CA LEU A 241 4.70 -15.77 -0.81
C LEU A 241 5.46 -15.59 0.51
N LYS A 242 6.10 -16.65 0.99
CA LYS A 242 6.91 -16.63 2.22
C LYS A 242 8.16 -17.47 2.03
#